data_AF-A0A8H7RQE8-F1
#
_entry.id   AF-A0A8H7RQE8-F1
#
_cell.length_a   1.000
_cell.length_b   1.000
_cell.length_c   1.000
_cell.angle_alpha   90.00
_cell.angle_beta   90.00
_cell.angle_gamma   90.00
#
_symmetry.space_group_name_H-M   'P 1'
#
loop_
_entity.id
_entity.type
_entity.pdbx_description
1 polymer ?
#
loop_
_entity_poly.entity_id
_entity_poly.type
_entity_poly.pdbx_seq_one_letter_code
_entity_poly.pdbx_strand_id
1 'polypeptide(L)'
;MESLQNTVQQANLASLLGLHLGLALLGAVASNPTYNIPIFFFGIWAYNNRESNSPIKTFTGVLAFSILLDLIWFYLHGGNPSGESGFGFAKFFNIISFIIKPISVYSGINNLKERGDSLNTGNWSDAPGAFPSGAYQNVRDGDSAEFAV
;
A
#
# COMPACT_ATOMS: atom_id res chain seq x y z
N MET A 1 -18.53 -5.77 -19.77
CA MET A 1 -17.83 -4.75 -18.96
C MET A 1 -18.63 -4.34 -17.72
N GLU A 2 -19.96 -4.24 -17.81
CA GLU A 2 -20.84 -3.98 -16.64
C GLU A 2 -20.73 -5.02 -15.52
N SER A 3 -20.66 -6.32 -15.83
CA SER A 3 -20.53 -7.37 -14.82
C SER A 3 -19.23 -7.22 -14.00
N LEU A 4 -18.13 -6.87 -14.66
CA LEU A 4 -16.83 -6.62 -14.04
C LEU A 4 -16.88 -5.35 -13.18
N GLN A 5 -17.53 -4.29 -13.64
CA GLN A 5 -17.74 -3.07 -12.84
C GLN A 5 -18.62 -3.33 -11.61
N ASN A 6 -19.69 -4.11 -11.73
CA ASN A 6 -20.56 -4.47 -10.62
C ASN A 6 -19.84 -5.38 -9.61
N THR A 7 -19.05 -6.35 -10.06
CA THR A 7 -18.22 -7.16 -9.16
C THR A 7 -17.15 -6.32 -8.47
N VAL A 8 -16.57 -5.34 -9.14
CA VAL A 8 -15.55 -4.44 -8.58
C VAL A 8 -16.15 -3.40 -7.63
N GLN A 9 -17.38 -2.93 -7.88
CA GLN A 9 -18.15 -2.12 -6.93
C GLN A 9 -18.61 -2.93 -5.72
N GLN A 10 -18.90 -4.23 -5.89
CA GLN A 10 -19.21 -5.15 -4.80
C GLN A 10 -17.97 -5.68 -4.06
N ALA A 11 -16.79 -5.61 -4.69
CA ALA A 11 -15.53 -6.02 -4.10
C ALA A 11 -15.10 -4.98 -3.06
N ASN A 12 -15.60 -5.17 -1.84
CA ASN A 12 -15.18 -4.41 -0.67
C ASN A 12 -13.65 -4.51 -0.53
N LEU A 13 -12.97 -3.35 -0.52
CA LEU A 13 -11.52 -3.26 -0.35
C LEU A 13 -11.05 -4.04 0.89
N ALA A 14 -11.84 -4.06 1.96
CA ALA A 14 -11.53 -4.86 3.15
C ALA A 14 -11.45 -6.37 2.87
N SER A 15 -12.37 -6.90 2.06
CA SER A 15 -12.38 -8.32 1.68
C SER A 15 -11.18 -8.66 0.79
N LEU A 16 -10.85 -7.77 -0.16
CA LEU A 16 -9.66 -7.91 -1.01
C LEU A 16 -8.37 -7.89 -0.18
N LEU A 17 -8.26 -6.97 0.77
CA LEU A 17 -7.14 -6.88 1.70
C LEU A 17 -7.00 -8.13 2.58
N GLY A 18 -8.11 -8.64 3.12
CA GLY A 18 -8.12 -9.87 3.90
C GLY A 18 -7.66 -11.08 3.08
N LEU A 19 -8.10 -11.16 1.82
CA LEU A 19 -7.68 -12.20 0.89
C LEU A 19 -6.17 -12.07 0.58
N HIS A 20 -5.68 -10.88 0.26
CA HIS A 20 -4.25 -10.64 0.05
C HIS A 20 -3.40 -11.05 1.25
N LEU A 21 -3.82 -10.67 2.46
CA LEU A 21 -3.13 -11.04 3.69
C LEU A 21 -3.13 -12.56 3.88
N GLY A 22 -4.26 -13.23 3.66
CA GLY A 22 -4.35 -14.68 3.72
C GLY A 22 -3.42 -15.38 2.74
N LEU A 23 -3.42 -14.96 1.47
CA LEU A 23 -2.50 -15.48 0.45
C LEU A 23 -1.03 -15.24 0.82
N ALA A 24 -0.70 -14.05 1.35
CA ALA A 24 0.66 -13.71 1.75
C ALA A 24 1.14 -14.52 2.96
N LEU A 25 0.26 -14.76 3.95
CA LEU A 25 0.56 -15.59 5.10
C LEU A 25 0.75 -17.06 4.71
N LEU A 26 -0.11 -17.60 3.83
CA LEU A 26 0.06 -18.96 3.30
C LEU A 26 1.35 -19.08 2.48
N GLY A 27 1.66 -18.07 1.66
CA GLY A 27 2.90 -18.01 0.90
C GLY A 27 4.15 -17.91 1.79
N ALA A 28 4.07 -17.23 2.93
CA ALA A 28 5.19 -17.03 3.85
C ALA A 28 5.67 -18.30 4.57
N VAL A 29 4.94 -19.41 4.45
CA VAL A 29 5.41 -20.74 4.87
C VAL A 29 6.63 -21.19 4.03
N ALA A 30 6.83 -20.59 2.85
CA ALA A 30 8.01 -20.79 2.02
C ALA A 30 8.50 -19.44 1.45
N SER A 31 9.31 -19.47 0.39
CA SER A 31 9.90 -18.28 -0.23
C SER A 31 8.84 -17.32 -0.76
N ASN A 32 8.72 -16.16 -0.14
CA ASN A 32 7.72 -15.14 -0.50
C ASN A 32 8.36 -13.74 -0.36
N PRO A 33 8.07 -12.79 -1.27
CA PRO A 33 8.35 -11.37 -1.05
C PRO A 33 7.88 -10.88 0.33
N THR A 34 8.85 -10.63 1.20
CA THR A 34 8.64 -10.25 2.61
C THR A 34 7.93 -8.91 2.77
N TYR A 35 7.99 -8.05 1.76
CA TYR A 35 7.32 -6.75 1.75
C TYR A 35 5.79 -6.84 1.61
N ASN A 36 5.22 -7.96 1.13
CA ASN A 36 3.79 -8.06 0.89
C ASN A 36 2.95 -8.02 2.18
N ILE A 37 3.37 -8.76 3.21
CA ILE A 37 2.68 -8.81 4.51
C ILE A 37 2.53 -7.42 5.15
N PRO A 38 3.62 -6.65 5.39
CA PRO A 38 3.49 -5.33 6.02
C PRO A 38 2.66 -4.36 5.18
N ILE A 39 2.72 -4.42 3.84
CA ILE A 39 1.88 -3.59 2.97
C ILE A 39 0.39 -3.89 3.17
N PHE A 40 0.01 -5.18 3.28
CA PHE A 40 -1.39 -5.55 3.48
C PHE A 40 -1.90 -5.22 4.87
N PHE A 41 -1.08 -5.38 5.92
CA PHE A 41 -1.42 -4.90 7.26
C PHE A 41 -1.61 -3.38 7.29
N PHE A 42 -0.71 -2.64 6.65
CA PHE A 42 -0.86 -1.19 6.51
C PHE A 42 -2.14 -0.84 5.76
N GLY A 43 -2.50 -1.58 4.71
CA GLY A 43 -3.75 -1.40 3.98
C GLY A 43 -5.01 -1.61 4.83
N ILE A 44 -5.04 -2.65 5.66
CA ILE A 44 -6.16 -2.91 6.59
C ILE A 44 -6.29 -1.75 7.59
N TRP A 45 -5.17 -1.31 8.16
CA TRP A 45 -5.15 -0.16 9.07
C TRP A 45 -5.60 1.13 8.36
N ALA A 46 -5.06 1.42 7.17
CA ALA A 46 -5.39 2.62 6.39
C ALA A 46 -6.84 2.65 5.93
N TYR A 47 -7.45 1.49 5.64
CA TYR A 47 -8.86 1.40 5.33
C TYR A 47 -9.75 1.75 6.53
N ASN A 48 -9.37 1.27 7.71
CA ASN A 48 -10.08 1.51 8.97
C ASN A 48 -9.84 2.93 9.51
N ASN A 49 -8.71 3.57 9.20
CA ASN A 49 -8.47 4.97 9.52
C ASN A 49 -9.34 5.85 8.59
N ARG A 50 -10.40 6.42 9.17
CA ARG A 50 -11.37 7.29 8.47
C ARG A 50 -11.19 8.78 8.77
N GLU A 51 -10.32 9.12 9.71
CA GLU A 51 -10.05 10.50 10.12
C GLU A 51 -9.23 11.26 9.07
N SER A 52 -8.44 10.56 8.26
CA SER A 52 -7.66 11.13 7.17
C SER A 52 -7.69 10.25 5.93
N ASN A 53 -7.62 10.88 4.76
CA ASN A 53 -7.48 10.20 3.47
C ASN A 53 -6.01 9.94 3.10
N SER A 54 -5.05 10.57 3.79
CA SER A 54 -3.62 10.36 3.54
C SER A 54 -3.21 8.87 3.64
N PRO A 55 -3.64 8.09 4.66
CA PRO A 55 -3.30 6.67 4.75
C PRO A 55 -3.71 5.83 3.56
N ILE A 56 -4.96 5.99 3.12
CA ILE A 56 -5.48 5.19 2.02
C ILE A 56 -4.89 5.63 0.67
N LYS A 57 -4.47 6.90 0.52
CA LYS A 57 -3.65 7.37 -0.61
C LYS A 57 -2.29 6.70 -0.63
N THR A 58 -1.55 6.79 0.48
CA THR A 58 -0.22 6.20 0.60
C THR A 58 -0.29 4.69 0.38
N PHE A 59 -1.28 4.01 0.95
CA PHE A 59 -1.51 2.58 0.71
C PHE A 59 -1.73 2.28 -0.76
N THR A 60 -2.64 3.00 -1.43
CA THR A 60 -2.94 2.76 -2.85
C THR A 60 -1.70 2.95 -3.72
N GLY A 61 -0.90 3.98 -3.44
CA GLY A 61 0.37 4.22 -4.13
C GLY A 61 1.41 3.13 -3.88
N VAL A 62 1.62 2.73 -2.62
CA VAL A 62 2.54 1.64 -2.25
C VAL A 62 2.09 0.30 -2.84
N LEU A 63 0.78 0.01 -2.84
CA LEU A 63 0.23 -1.19 -3.45
C LEU A 63 0.49 -1.20 -4.97
N ALA A 64 0.28 -0.08 -5.66
CA ALA A 64 0.60 0.03 -7.08
C ALA A 64 2.10 -0.17 -7.35
N PHE A 65 2.97 0.44 -6.54
CA PHE A 65 4.41 0.23 -6.63
C PHE A 65 4.81 -1.23 -6.36
N SER A 66 4.12 -1.90 -5.43
CA SER A 66 4.39 -3.30 -5.11
C SER A 66 4.15 -4.27 -6.27
N ILE A 67 3.31 -3.90 -7.25
CA ILE A 67 3.11 -4.68 -8.48
C ILE A 67 4.42 -4.74 -9.28
N LEU A 68 5.15 -3.62 -9.36
CA LEU A 68 6.46 -3.58 -10.02
C LEU A 68 7.49 -4.40 -9.24
N LEU A 69 7.48 -4.32 -7.91
CA LEU A 69 8.36 -5.13 -7.06
C LEU A 69 8.10 -6.63 -7.23
N ASP A 70 6.83 -7.05 -7.33
CA ASP A 70 6.48 -8.46 -7.57
C ASP A 70 6.99 -8.95 -8.92
N LEU A 71 6.90 -8.13 -9.99
CA LEU A 71 7.46 -8.47 -11.29
C LEU A 71 8.97 -8.69 -11.22
N ILE A 72 9.69 -7.81 -10.52
CA ILE A 72 11.13 -7.95 -10.29
C ILE A 72 11.41 -9.22 -9.49
N TRP A 73 10.63 -9.48 -8.44
CA TRP A 73 10.81 -10.67 -7.61
C TRP A 73 10.61 -11.96 -8.42
N PHE A 74 9.56 -12.03 -9.25
CA PHE A 74 9.31 -13.17 -10.14
C PHE A 74 10.39 -13.33 -11.20
N TYR A 75 10.97 -12.25 -11.71
CA TYR A 75 12.07 -12.32 -12.66
C TYR A 75 13.33 -12.92 -12.00
N LEU A 76 13.67 -12.46 -10.78
CA LEU A 76 14.86 -12.90 -10.05
C LEU A 76 14.73 -14.33 -9.49
N HIS A 77 13.57 -14.69 -8.95
CA HIS A 77 13.36 -15.96 -8.25
C HIS A 77 12.61 -16.99 -9.10
N GLY A 78 12.13 -16.62 -10.30
CA GLY A 78 11.21 -17.43 -11.10
C GLY A 78 11.68 -18.85 -11.44
N GLY A 79 12.99 -19.05 -11.52
CA GLY A 79 13.66 -20.33 -11.79
C GLY A 79 14.05 -21.14 -10.54
N ASN A 80 13.65 -20.73 -9.33
CA ASN A 80 14.09 -21.32 -8.06
C ASN A 80 15.64 -21.49 -7.96
N PRO A 81 16.43 -20.42 -8.13
CA PRO A 81 17.89 -20.51 -8.14
C PRO A 81 18.47 -21.06 -6.82
N SER A 82 17.76 -20.86 -5.70
CA SER A 82 18.17 -21.31 -4.36
C SER A 82 17.78 -22.76 -4.04
N GLY A 83 17.05 -23.46 -4.93
CA GLY A 83 16.65 -24.85 -4.71
C GLY A 83 15.71 -25.06 -3.51
N GLU A 84 14.95 -24.03 -3.14
CA GLU A 84 14.14 -24.04 -1.93
C GLU A 84 12.93 -24.98 -2.05
N SER A 85 12.73 -25.81 -1.03
CA SER A 85 11.54 -26.67 -0.92
C SER A 85 10.30 -25.83 -0.66
N GLY A 86 9.18 -26.12 -1.34
CA GLY A 86 7.94 -25.34 -1.19
C GLY A 86 7.86 -24.07 -2.04
N PHE A 87 8.89 -23.77 -2.85
CA PHE A 87 8.90 -22.59 -3.73
C PHE A 87 7.68 -22.52 -4.67
N GLY A 88 7.28 -23.65 -5.27
CA GLY A 88 6.11 -23.71 -6.15
C GLY A 88 4.78 -23.40 -5.43
N PHE A 89 4.66 -23.81 -4.17
CA PHE A 89 3.49 -23.54 -3.34
C PHE A 89 3.38 -22.04 -3.05
N ALA A 90 4.44 -21.39 -2.58
CA ALA A 90 4.44 -19.94 -2.36
C ALA A 90 4.25 -19.14 -3.66
N LYS A 91 4.87 -19.59 -4.76
CA LYS A 91 4.72 -18.99 -6.09
C LYS A 91 3.25 -18.99 -6.54
N PHE A 92 2.50 -20.06 -6.28
CA PHE A 92 1.07 -20.13 -6.61
C PHE A 92 0.25 -19.04 -5.90
N PHE A 93 0.39 -18.90 -4.58
CA PHE A 93 -0.32 -17.85 -3.83
C PHE A 93 0.10 -16.44 -4.25
N ASN A 94 1.39 -16.24 -4.56
CA ASN A 94 1.89 -14.97 -5.04
C ASN A 94 1.37 -14.59 -6.42
N ILE A 95 1.23 -15.56 -7.34
CA ILE A 95 0.63 -15.30 -8.65
C ILE A 95 -0.82 -14.88 -8.50
N ILE A 96 -1.59 -15.57 -7.64
CA ILE A 96 -2.98 -15.19 -7.34
C ILE A 96 -3.02 -13.78 -6.74
N SER A 97 -2.17 -13.50 -5.74
CA SER A 97 -2.08 -12.17 -5.13
C SER A 97 -1.75 -11.10 -6.18
N PHE A 98 -0.78 -11.37 -7.06
CA PHE A 98 -0.38 -10.48 -8.15
C PHE A 98 -1.54 -10.12 -9.10
N ILE A 99 -2.36 -11.10 -9.50
CA ILE A 99 -3.53 -10.86 -10.36
C ILE A 99 -4.59 -10.00 -9.67
N ILE A 100 -4.73 -10.13 -8.34
CA ILE A 100 -5.75 -9.41 -7.58
C ILE A 100 -5.31 -7.98 -7.25
N LYS A 101 -4.00 -7.70 -7.19
CA LYS A 101 -3.47 -6.36 -6.86
C LYS A 101 -4.01 -5.23 -7.74
N PRO A 102 -4.08 -5.33 -9.08
CA PRO A 102 -4.69 -4.31 -9.93
C PRO A 102 -6.15 -4.00 -9.55
N ILE A 103 -6.92 -5.02 -9.20
CA ILE A 103 -8.32 -4.87 -8.75
C ILE A 103 -8.35 -4.11 -7.41
N SER A 104 -7.47 -4.47 -6.49
CA SER A 104 -7.34 -3.81 -5.19
C SER A 104 -6.86 -2.36 -5.30
N VAL A 105 -5.96 -2.04 -6.23
CA VAL A 105 -5.56 -0.65 -6.54
C VAL A 105 -6.76 0.14 -7.05
N TYR A 106 -7.52 -0.41 -7.98
CA TYR A 106 -8.71 0.25 -8.50
C TYR A 106 -9.77 0.46 -7.41
N SER A 107 -9.99 -0.53 -6.54
CA SER A 107 -10.88 -0.41 -5.38
C SER A 107 -10.38 0.66 -4.39
N GLY A 108 -9.07 0.77 -4.16
CA GLY A 108 -8.44 1.84 -3.38
C GLY A 108 -8.69 3.23 -3.96
N ILE A 109 -8.56 3.39 -5.28
CA ILE A 109 -8.87 4.63 -6.00
C ILE A 109 -10.36 4.99 -5.86
N ASN A 110 -11.27 4.03 -5.99
CA ASN A 110 -12.69 4.29 -5.83
C ASN A 110 -13.03 4.67 -4.39
N ASN A 111 -12.42 4.02 -3.40
CA ASN A 111 -12.63 4.38 -2.01
C ASN A 111 -12.16 5.81 -1.69
N LEU A 112 -11.09 6.28 -2.35
CA LEU A 112 -10.67 7.68 -2.27
C LEU A 112 -11.71 8.63 -2.87
N LYS A 113 -12.22 8.31 -4.06
CA LYS A 113 -13.25 9.12 -4.73
C LYS A 113 -14.53 9.21 -3.91
N GLU A 114 -14.95 8.09 -3.30
CA GLU A 114 -16.09 8.04 -2.38
C GLU A 114 -15.89 8.93 -1.14
N ARG A 115 -14.64 9.05 -0.67
CA ARG A 115 -14.26 9.95 0.44
C ARG A 115 -14.05 11.41 0.00
N GLY A 116 -14.41 11.76 -1.24
CA GLY A 116 -14.29 13.12 -1.78
C GLY A 116 -12.86 13.51 -2.18
N ASP A 117 -11.98 12.54 -2.41
CA ASP A 117 -10.57 12.78 -2.66
C ASP A 117 -10.07 12.05 -3.92
N SER A 118 -8.93 12.45 -4.46
CA SER A 118 -8.33 11.85 -5.65
C SER A 118 -6.92 11.35 -5.41
N LEU A 119 -6.51 10.37 -6.22
CA LEU A 119 -5.15 9.86 -6.21
C LEU A 119 -4.25 10.87 -6.93
N ASN A 120 -3.66 11.78 -6.17
CA ASN A 120 -2.59 12.66 -6.64
C ASN A 120 -1.24 12.11 -6.19
N THR A 121 -0.21 12.34 -7.00
CA THR A 121 1.20 12.13 -6.64
C THR A 121 1.57 13.16 -5.57
N GLY A 122 1.11 12.95 -4.33
CA GLY A 122 1.35 13.85 -3.20
C GLY A 122 2.84 13.89 -2.83
N ASN A 123 3.24 14.92 -2.08
CA ASN A 123 4.57 14.94 -1.49
C ASN A 123 4.68 13.82 -0.46
N TRP A 124 5.84 13.14 -0.40
CA TRP A 124 6.08 12.10 0.62
C TRP A 124 5.95 12.65 2.05
N SER A 125 6.10 13.97 2.24
CA SER A 125 5.83 14.68 3.51
C SER A 125 4.38 14.58 3.98
N ASP A 126 3.44 14.28 3.08
CA ASP A 126 2.01 14.19 3.39
C ASP A 126 1.60 12.76 3.75
N ALA A 127 2.53 11.79 3.68
CA ALA A 127 2.28 10.42 4.07
C ALA A 127 2.05 10.31 5.59
N PRO A 128 1.19 9.39 6.06
CA PRO A 128 0.92 9.25 7.49
C PRO A 128 2.19 8.87 8.23
N GLY A 129 2.51 9.60 9.29
CA GLY A 129 3.72 9.39 10.07
C GLY A 129 5.00 9.88 9.40
N ALA A 130 4.93 10.55 8.24
CA ALA A 130 6.07 11.25 7.68
C ALA A 130 6.47 12.41 8.61
N PHE A 131 7.78 12.60 8.79
CA PHE A 131 8.29 13.78 9.48
C PHE A 131 7.99 15.02 8.62
N PRO A 132 7.29 16.03 9.15
CA PRO A 132 6.97 17.23 8.38
C PRO A 132 8.27 17.92 7.97
N SER A 133 8.52 18.02 6.66
CA SER A 133 9.74 18.62 6.09
C SER A 133 9.85 20.15 6.26
N GLY A 134 8.96 20.76 7.04
CA GLY A 134 8.93 22.20 7.29
C GLY A 134 8.29 22.64 8.60
N ALA A 135 8.04 21.74 9.56
CA ALA A 135 7.38 22.10 10.83
C ALA A 135 8.36 22.34 12.00
N TYR A 136 9.64 22.61 11.71
CA TYR A 136 10.40 23.47 12.61
C TYR A 136 9.92 24.89 12.35
N GLN A 137 8.77 25.23 12.96
CA GLN A 137 8.48 26.61 13.27
C GLN A 137 9.63 27.07 14.16
N ASN A 138 10.61 27.77 13.58
CA ASN A 138 11.60 28.49 14.36
C ASN A 138 10.80 29.28 15.39
N VAL A 139 10.97 28.95 16.66
CA VAL A 139 10.37 29.70 17.76
C VAL A 139 10.72 31.15 17.48
N ARG A 140 9.68 31.93 17.16
CA ARG A 140 9.66 33.39 17.00
C ARG A 140 10.99 33.98 17.46
N ASP A 141 11.85 34.37 16.51
CA ASP A 141 12.97 35.26 16.78
C ASP A 141 12.34 36.53 17.36
N GLY A 142 12.19 36.51 18.68
CA GLY A 142 11.62 37.58 19.46
C GLY A 142 12.58 38.73 19.32
N ASP A 143 12.20 39.66 18.46
CA ASP A 143 12.46 41.09 18.54
C ASP A 143 13.59 41.47 19.52
N SER A 144 14.83 41.13 19.16
CA SER A 144 16.01 41.53 19.94
C SER A 144 16.36 43.00 19.74
N ALA A 145 15.53 43.75 19.00
CA ALA A 145 15.65 45.18 18.79
C ALA A 145 14.93 46.02 19.87
N GLU A 146 14.06 45.45 20.70
CA GLU A 146 13.27 46.22 21.68
C GLU A 146 14.01 46.53 23.00
N PHE A 147 15.15 45.90 23.28
CA PHE A 147 15.91 46.11 24.53
C PHE A 147 17.22 46.91 24.38
N ALA A 148 17.42 47.57 23.23
CA ALA A 148 18.57 48.45 23.01
C ALA A 148 18.18 49.93 23.07
N VAL A 149 17.76 50.40 24.24
CA VAL A 149 17.69 51.83 24.61
C VAL A 149 18.26 52.03 26.00
#